data_AF-A0A7V2UHW6-F1
#
_entry.id   AF-A0A7V2UHW6-F1
#
_cell.length_a   1.000
_cell.length_b   1.000
_cell.length_c   1.000
_cell.angle_alpha   90.00
_cell.angle_beta   90.00
_cell.angle_gamma   90.00
#
_symmetry.space_group_name_H-M   'P 1'
#
loop_
_entity.id
_entity.type
_entity.pdbx_description
1 polymer ?
#
loop_
_entity_poly.entity_id
_entity_poly.type
_entity_poly.pdbx_seq_one_letter_code
_entity_poly.pdbx_strand_id
1 'polypeptide(L)'
;KTPPKLAFGDVKPVADEKTLEAIIANRYEVMAVYARQMRATVQAELDAMKAKRADVSMLEAARRWLHRDDDKVPAKYKAKVEQVRAQNPTLAKMHAMREELRQLWSNTHVTREQLAKDLQAWCRRAEESGIAALRDYSIRLRAVQHA
;
A
#
# COMPACT_ATOMS: atom_id res chain seq x y z
N LYS A 1 -12.59 17.01 13.64
CA LYS A 1 -11.17 17.34 13.39
C LYS A 1 -10.82 16.88 11.98
N THR A 2 -10.37 17.77 11.11
CA THR A 2 -9.91 17.42 9.76
C THR A 2 -8.62 16.63 9.88
N PRO A 3 -8.49 15.45 9.25
CA PRO A 3 -7.22 14.72 9.26
C PRO A 3 -6.13 15.59 8.62
N PRO A 4 -4.89 15.56 9.15
CA PRO A 4 -3.78 16.30 8.57
C PRO A 4 -3.52 15.81 7.15
N LYS A 5 -3.19 16.75 6.25
CA LYS A 5 -2.81 16.44 4.86
C LYS A 5 -1.30 16.18 4.83
N LEU A 6 -0.89 15.18 4.05
CA LEU A 6 0.53 14.94 3.79
C LEU A 6 1.16 16.18 3.15
N ALA A 7 2.23 16.68 3.78
CA ALA A 7 3.15 17.62 3.16
C ALA A 7 4.27 16.85 2.47
N PHE A 8 4.66 17.33 1.30
CA PHE A 8 5.75 16.75 0.50
C PHE A 8 6.85 17.79 0.34
N GLY A 9 8.09 17.37 0.54
CA GLY A 9 9.30 18.12 0.22
C GLY A 9 10.07 17.46 -0.93
N ASP A 10 11.37 17.71 -1.00
CA ASP A 10 12.24 17.03 -1.94
C ASP A 10 12.30 15.52 -1.67
N VAL A 11 12.38 14.73 -2.74
CA VAL A 11 12.54 13.28 -2.63
C VAL A 11 13.90 13.00 -2.01
N LYS A 12 13.92 12.47 -0.79
CA LYS A 12 15.16 12.06 -0.15
C LYS A 12 15.67 10.75 -0.74
N PRO A 13 16.99 10.54 -0.85
CA PRO A 13 17.54 9.26 -1.29
C PRO A 13 17.15 8.13 -0.33
N VAL A 14 17.10 8.43 0.97
CA VAL A 14 16.80 7.49 2.06
C VAL A 14 15.73 8.09 2.98
N ALA A 15 14.75 7.28 3.41
CA ALA A 15 13.79 7.69 4.42
C ALA A 15 14.45 7.73 5.81
N ASP A 16 14.69 8.93 6.32
CA ASP A 16 15.27 9.17 7.64
C ASP A 16 14.21 9.12 8.77
N GLU A 17 14.64 9.26 10.03
CA GLU A 17 13.73 9.27 11.18
C GLU A 17 12.67 10.39 11.11
N LYS A 18 13.01 11.56 10.55
CA LYS A 18 12.05 12.65 10.36
C LYS A 18 10.95 12.27 9.37
N THR A 19 11.32 11.55 8.30
CA THR A 19 10.38 11.01 7.31
C THR A 19 9.46 9.98 7.97
N LEU A 20 10.02 9.10 8.80
CA LEU A 20 9.26 8.13 9.59
C LEU A 20 8.25 8.84 10.51
N GLU A 21 8.69 9.81 11.31
CA GLU A 21 7.82 10.57 12.21
C GLU A 21 6.67 11.25 11.48
N ALA A 22 6.96 11.87 10.32
CA ALA A 22 5.95 12.50 9.48
C ALA A 22 4.95 11.47 8.91
N ILE A 23 5.41 10.28 8.51
CA ILE A 23 4.55 9.18 8.06
C ILE A 23 3.65 8.68 9.20
N ILE A 24 4.19 8.46 10.40
CA ILE A 24 3.43 7.97 11.56
C ILE A 24 2.36 8.99 11.98
N ALA A 25 2.71 10.28 12.00
CA ALA A 25 1.80 11.38 12.29
C ALA A 25 0.64 11.45 11.27
N ASN A 26 0.91 11.10 10.02
CA ASN A 26 -0.05 11.13 8.91
C ASN A 26 -0.54 9.74 8.46
N ARG A 27 -0.39 8.70 9.30
CA ARG A 27 -0.60 7.28 8.92
C ARG A 27 -1.93 6.99 8.24
N TYR A 28 -3.01 7.67 8.62
CA TYR A 28 -4.32 7.47 8.01
C TYR A 28 -4.36 7.99 6.57
N GLU A 29 -3.74 9.15 6.30
CA GLU A 29 -3.67 9.70 4.95
C GLU A 29 -2.71 8.88 4.08
N VAL A 30 -1.58 8.43 4.64
CA VAL A 30 -0.66 7.47 3.99
C VAL A 30 -1.45 6.24 3.51
N MET A 31 -2.18 5.58 4.40
CA MET A 31 -2.98 4.41 4.03
C MET A 31 -4.13 4.72 3.06
N ALA A 32 -4.69 5.93 3.12
CA ALA A 32 -5.72 6.38 2.17
C ALA A 32 -5.15 6.60 0.75
N VAL A 33 -3.95 7.19 0.64
CA VAL A 33 -3.23 7.32 -0.65
C VAL A 33 -2.92 5.93 -1.21
N TYR A 34 -2.38 5.03 -0.38
CA TYR A 34 -2.10 3.65 -0.79
C TYR A 34 -3.35 2.96 -1.33
N ALA A 35 -4.47 3.07 -0.61
CA ALA A 35 -5.74 2.49 -1.02
C ALA A 35 -6.26 3.06 -2.35
N ARG A 36 -6.06 4.37 -2.61
CA ARG A 36 -6.39 4.98 -3.91
C ARG A 36 -5.57 4.35 -5.03
N GLN A 37 -4.27 4.16 -4.82
CA GLN A 37 -3.39 3.59 -5.83
C GLN A 37 -3.70 2.10 -6.08
N MET A 38 -3.96 1.32 -5.02
CA MET A 38 -4.37 -0.07 -5.16
C MET A 38 -5.70 -0.22 -5.91
N ARG A 39 -6.66 0.69 -5.70
CA ARG A 39 -7.90 0.71 -6.50
C ARG A 39 -7.65 0.98 -7.98
N ALA A 40 -6.70 1.85 -8.31
CA ALA A 40 -6.31 2.12 -9.69
C ALA A 40 -5.66 0.88 -10.33
N THR A 41 -4.76 0.20 -9.61
CA THR A 41 -4.17 -1.08 -10.09
C THR A 41 -5.24 -2.14 -10.33
N VAL A 42 -6.18 -2.33 -9.40
CA VAL A 42 -7.29 -3.29 -9.58
C VAL A 42 -8.13 -2.96 -10.82
N GLN A 43 -8.37 -1.68 -11.09
CA GLN A 43 -9.09 -1.26 -12.30
C GLN A 43 -8.28 -1.59 -13.57
N ALA A 44 -6.97 -1.35 -13.57
CA ALA A 44 -6.11 -1.69 -14.71
C ALA A 44 -6.07 -3.20 -14.99
N GLU A 45 -6.00 -4.04 -13.95
CA GLU A 45 -6.05 -5.51 -14.08
C GLU A 45 -7.41 -5.97 -14.64
N LEU A 46 -8.51 -5.37 -14.18
CA LEU A 46 -9.85 -5.61 -14.73
C LEU A 46 -9.92 -5.29 -16.22
N ASP A 47 -9.42 -4.12 -16.62
CA ASP A 47 -9.46 -3.67 -18.01
C ASP A 47 -8.60 -4.56 -18.91
N ALA A 48 -7.42 -4.98 -18.43
CA ALA A 48 -6.56 -5.93 -19.12
C ALA A 48 -7.20 -7.32 -19.31
N MET A 49 -7.92 -7.83 -18.30
CA MET A 49 -8.67 -9.08 -18.40
C MET A 49 -9.85 -8.97 -19.37
N LYS A 50 -10.60 -7.86 -19.33
CA LYS A 50 -11.70 -7.58 -20.28
C LYS A 50 -11.21 -7.54 -21.71
N ALA A 51 -10.08 -6.89 -21.96
CA ALA A 51 -9.46 -6.85 -23.29
C ALA A 51 -9.10 -8.24 -23.82
N LYS A 52 -8.72 -9.17 -22.92
CA LYS A 52 -8.42 -10.57 -23.24
C LYS A 52 -9.65 -11.49 -23.27
N ARG A 53 -10.86 -10.95 -23.11
CA ARG A 53 -12.12 -11.71 -22.98
C ARG A 53 -12.10 -12.78 -21.88
N ALA A 54 -11.33 -12.55 -20.81
CA ALA A 54 -11.30 -13.43 -19.65
C ALA A 54 -12.53 -13.21 -18.75
N ASP A 55 -12.88 -14.21 -17.94
CA ASP A 55 -13.91 -14.05 -16.90
C ASP A 55 -13.42 -13.10 -15.80
N VAL A 56 -14.16 -12.01 -15.60
CA VAL A 56 -13.87 -10.97 -14.60
C VAL A 56 -14.84 -10.98 -13.42
N SER A 57 -15.84 -11.88 -13.42
CA SER A 57 -16.91 -11.92 -12.42
C SER A 57 -16.37 -12.06 -10.99
N MET A 58 -15.28 -12.81 -10.83
CA MET A 58 -14.63 -13.01 -9.55
C MET A 58 -13.92 -11.73 -9.06
N LEU A 59 -13.17 -11.09 -9.96
CA LEU A 59 -12.43 -9.85 -9.69
C LEU A 59 -13.39 -8.69 -9.40
N GLU A 60 -14.48 -8.57 -10.14
CA GLU A 60 -15.51 -7.53 -9.92
C GLU A 60 -16.19 -7.67 -8.57
N ALA A 61 -16.56 -8.90 -8.17
CA ALA A 61 -17.18 -9.15 -6.88
C ALA A 61 -16.24 -8.93 -5.68
N ALA A 62 -14.93 -9.11 -5.86
CA ALA A 62 -13.92 -8.84 -4.84
C ALA A 62 -13.42 -7.38 -4.84
N ARG A 63 -13.61 -6.65 -5.95
CA ARG A 63 -13.03 -5.32 -6.21
C ARG A 63 -13.15 -4.35 -5.06
N ARG A 64 -14.32 -4.31 -4.43
CA ARG A 64 -14.62 -3.40 -3.31
C ARG A 64 -13.73 -3.61 -2.08
N TRP A 65 -13.16 -4.81 -1.93
CA TRP A 65 -12.45 -5.25 -0.74
C TRP A 65 -10.95 -5.41 -0.96
N LEU A 66 -10.47 -5.50 -2.20
CA LEU A 66 -9.06 -5.78 -2.49
C LEU A 66 -8.08 -4.77 -1.87
N HIS A 67 -8.47 -3.50 -1.75
CA HIS A 67 -7.67 -2.43 -1.17
C HIS A 67 -7.78 -2.29 0.36
N ARG A 68 -8.59 -3.13 1.01
CA ARG A 68 -8.85 -3.08 2.45
C ARG A 68 -7.93 -4.04 3.19
N ASP A 69 -7.61 -3.68 4.44
CA ASP A 69 -7.03 -4.60 5.42
C ASP A 69 -7.94 -5.82 5.60
N ASP A 70 -7.37 -6.98 5.92
CA ASP A 70 -8.12 -8.23 6.09
C ASP A 70 -9.14 -8.19 7.23
N ASP A 71 -8.92 -7.35 8.26
CA ASP A 71 -9.86 -7.13 9.36
C ASP A 71 -11.09 -6.31 8.92
N LYS A 72 -10.99 -5.57 7.81
CA LYS A 72 -12.10 -4.79 7.23
C LYS A 72 -12.85 -5.52 6.12
N VAL A 73 -12.42 -6.73 5.76
CA VAL A 73 -13.12 -7.57 4.78
C VAL A 73 -14.19 -8.41 5.51
N PRO A 74 -15.48 -8.27 5.17
CA PRO A 74 -16.53 -9.12 5.76
C PRO A 74 -16.24 -10.61 5.49
N ALA A 75 -16.54 -11.47 6.47
CA ALA A 75 -16.24 -12.91 6.41
C ALA A 75 -16.68 -13.57 5.10
N LYS A 76 -17.89 -13.22 4.60
CA LYS A 76 -18.43 -13.73 3.33
C LYS A 76 -17.62 -13.40 2.08
N TYR A 77 -16.72 -12.42 2.14
CA TYR A 77 -15.86 -12.01 1.01
C TYR A 77 -14.40 -12.42 1.18
N LYS A 78 -13.97 -12.87 2.36
CA LYS A 78 -12.55 -13.18 2.64
C LYS A 78 -11.99 -14.23 1.68
N ALA A 79 -12.65 -15.38 1.58
CA ALA A 79 -12.25 -16.45 0.67
C ALA A 79 -12.17 -15.98 -0.79
N LYS A 80 -13.12 -15.15 -1.23
CA LYS A 80 -13.13 -14.62 -2.60
C LYS A 80 -11.98 -13.63 -2.84
N VAL A 81 -11.70 -12.77 -1.88
CA VAL A 81 -10.57 -11.82 -1.93
C VAL A 81 -9.24 -12.56 -1.96
N GLU A 82 -9.07 -13.57 -1.11
CA GLU A 82 -7.87 -14.42 -1.09
C GLU A 82 -7.67 -15.15 -2.41
N GLN A 83 -8.74 -15.74 -2.97
CA GLN A 83 -8.68 -16.42 -4.27
C GLN A 83 -8.28 -15.46 -5.40
N VAL A 84 -8.84 -14.25 -5.41
CA VAL A 84 -8.45 -13.22 -6.40
C VAL A 84 -6.99 -12.83 -6.23
N ARG A 85 -6.49 -12.65 -5.00
CA ARG A 85 -5.08 -12.35 -4.75
C ARG A 85 -4.18 -13.50 -5.20
N ALA A 86 -4.54 -14.76 -4.92
CA ALA A 86 -3.77 -15.93 -5.34
C ALA A 86 -3.63 -16.03 -6.87
N GLN A 87 -4.64 -15.59 -7.62
CA GLN A 87 -4.61 -15.58 -9.08
C GLN A 87 -3.93 -14.34 -9.68
N ASN A 88 -3.68 -13.29 -8.89
CA ASN A 88 -3.12 -12.02 -9.35
C ASN A 88 -1.89 -11.65 -8.51
N PRO A 89 -0.68 -12.06 -8.93
CA PRO A 89 0.55 -11.82 -8.18
C PRO A 89 0.80 -10.35 -7.83
N THR A 90 0.45 -9.42 -8.74
CA THR A 90 0.50 -7.97 -8.50
C THR A 90 -0.34 -7.58 -7.29
N LEU A 91 -1.60 -8.03 -7.23
CA LEU A 91 -2.53 -7.68 -6.17
C LEU A 91 -2.16 -8.33 -4.83
N ALA A 92 -1.68 -9.58 -4.87
CA ALA A 92 -1.13 -10.26 -3.69
C ALA A 92 0.08 -9.50 -3.13
N LYS A 93 1.03 -9.11 -3.98
CA LYS A 93 2.23 -8.38 -3.56
C LYS A 93 1.89 -7.00 -3.01
N MET A 94 1.02 -6.25 -3.67
CA MET A 94 0.54 -4.96 -3.15
C MET A 94 -0.15 -5.13 -1.79
N HIS A 95 -0.99 -6.15 -1.62
CA HIS A 95 -1.61 -6.40 -0.32
C HIS A 95 -0.57 -6.69 0.78
N ALA A 96 0.39 -7.58 0.53
CA ALA A 96 1.45 -7.90 1.49
C ALA A 96 2.27 -6.66 1.87
N MET A 97 2.66 -5.85 0.87
CA MET A 97 3.42 -4.62 1.11
C MET A 97 2.62 -3.59 1.90
N ARG A 98 1.30 -3.51 1.69
CA ARG A 98 0.41 -2.65 2.46
C ARG A 98 0.38 -3.05 3.94
N GLU A 99 0.29 -4.34 4.22
CA GLU A 99 0.32 -4.84 5.60
C GLU A 99 1.68 -4.59 6.27
N GLU A 100 2.78 -4.84 5.57
CA GLU A 100 4.13 -4.50 6.07
C GLU A 100 4.25 -3.02 6.43
N LEU A 101 3.72 -2.12 5.59
CA LEU A 101 3.75 -0.68 5.86
C LEU A 101 2.94 -0.34 7.12
N ARG A 102 1.77 -0.95 7.30
CA ARG A 102 0.92 -0.75 8.48
C ARG A 102 1.60 -1.19 9.78
N GLN A 103 2.43 -2.24 9.72
CA GLN A 103 3.14 -2.75 10.88
C GLN A 103 4.18 -1.76 11.43
N LEU A 104 4.73 -0.86 10.61
CA LEU A 104 5.73 0.13 11.03
C LEU A 104 5.28 1.01 12.21
N TRP A 105 3.97 1.28 12.35
CA TRP A 105 3.44 2.06 13.47
C TRP A 105 2.50 1.27 14.37
N SER A 106 2.36 -0.03 14.13
CA SER A 106 1.64 -0.94 15.02
C SER A 106 2.61 -1.61 16.00
N ASN A 107 3.92 -1.63 15.68
CA ASN A 107 4.95 -2.21 16.53
C ASN A 107 5.48 -1.20 17.56
N THR A 108 5.09 -1.37 18.82
CA THR A 108 5.46 -0.47 19.94
C THR A 108 6.78 -0.86 20.63
N HIS A 109 7.38 -2.00 20.28
CA HIS A 109 8.55 -2.55 20.96
C HIS A 109 9.88 -2.28 20.23
N VAL A 110 9.83 -1.61 19.08
CA VAL A 110 10.99 -1.38 18.20
C VAL A 110 11.45 0.08 18.29
N THR A 111 12.76 0.30 18.23
CA THR A 111 13.34 1.65 18.28
C THR A 111 13.02 2.44 17.01
N ARG A 112 13.01 3.77 17.09
CA ARG A 112 12.76 4.64 15.93
C ARG A 112 13.77 4.41 14.80
N GLU A 113 15.04 4.24 15.15
CA GLU A 113 16.12 3.91 14.22
C GLU A 113 15.83 2.61 13.45
N GLN A 114 15.34 1.57 14.14
CA GLN A 114 15.01 0.30 13.50
C GLN A 114 13.76 0.44 12.61
N LEU A 115 12.72 1.16 13.05
CA LEU A 115 11.56 1.45 12.21
C LEU A 115 11.93 2.26 10.95
N ALA A 116 12.90 3.17 11.06
CA ALA A 116 13.41 3.91 9.91
C ALA A 116 14.14 2.97 8.93
N LYS A 117 14.95 2.03 9.43
CA LYS A 117 15.57 0.97 8.60
C LYS A 117 14.51 0.07 7.95
N ASP A 118 13.45 -0.28 8.67
CA ASP A 118 12.36 -1.10 8.13
C ASP A 118 11.60 -0.35 7.02
N LEU A 119 11.37 0.95 7.18
CA LEU A 119 10.81 1.83 6.14
C LEU A 119 11.73 1.91 4.91
N GLN A 120 13.04 2.05 5.10
CA GLN A 120 14.00 2.05 4.00
C GLN A 120 14.00 0.71 3.25
N ALA A 121 13.99 -0.39 3.97
CA ALA A 121 13.90 -1.74 3.40
C ALA A 121 12.57 -1.94 2.66
N TRP A 122 11.48 -1.39 3.17
CA TRP A 122 10.18 -1.37 2.50
C TRP A 122 10.25 -0.62 1.17
N CYS A 123 10.83 0.59 1.14
CA CYS A 123 11.01 1.37 -0.08
C CYS A 123 11.84 0.63 -1.13
N ARG A 124 12.93 -0.03 -0.70
CA ARG A 124 13.76 -0.85 -1.60
C ARG A 124 12.98 -2.02 -2.18
N ARG A 125 12.26 -2.78 -1.36
CA ARG A 125 11.41 -3.89 -1.83
C ARG A 125 10.31 -3.42 -2.78
N ALA A 126 9.74 -2.24 -2.55
CA ALA A 126 8.74 -1.64 -3.43
C ALA A 126 9.34 -1.30 -4.81
N GLU A 127 10.57 -0.80 -4.86
CA GLU A 127 11.29 -0.48 -6.10
C GLU A 127 11.71 -1.73 -6.88
N GLU A 128 12.17 -2.77 -6.17
CA GLU A 128 12.59 -4.05 -6.74
C GLU A 128 11.40 -4.95 -7.14
N SER A 129 10.18 -4.60 -6.74
CA SER A 129 8.98 -5.43 -6.98
C SER A 129 8.58 -5.55 -8.45
N GLY A 130 9.08 -4.66 -9.33
CA GLY A 130 8.62 -4.53 -10.71
C GLY A 130 7.22 -3.91 -10.87
N ILE A 131 6.54 -3.57 -9.77
CA ILE A 131 5.19 -3.00 -9.78
C ILE A 131 5.31 -1.47 -9.74
N ALA A 132 4.98 -0.81 -10.85
CA ALA A 132 5.07 0.65 -10.97
C ALA A 132 4.34 1.39 -9.84
N ALA A 133 3.16 0.90 -9.45
CA ALA A 133 2.40 1.47 -8.34
C ALA A 133 3.17 1.46 -7.01
N LEU A 134 3.93 0.41 -6.70
CA LEU A 134 4.73 0.32 -5.47
C LEU A 134 5.95 1.23 -5.54
N ARG A 135 6.66 1.24 -6.68
CA ARG A 135 7.80 2.11 -6.92
C ARG A 135 7.43 3.59 -6.81
N ASP A 136 6.34 4.00 -7.46
CA ASP A 136 5.91 5.40 -7.43
C ASP A 136 5.47 5.80 -6.01
N TYR A 137 4.94 4.85 -5.25
CA TYR A 137 4.58 5.07 -3.85
C TYR A 137 5.82 5.19 -2.93
N SER A 138 6.88 4.40 -3.14
CA SER A 138 8.12 4.53 -2.36
C SER A 138 8.77 5.90 -2.54
N ILE A 139 8.74 6.44 -3.76
CA ILE A 139 9.22 7.80 -4.06
C ILE A 139 8.40 8.83 -3.28
N ARG A 140 7.08 8.71 -3.30
CA ARG A 140 6.18 9.60 -2.54
C ARG A 140 6.44 9.52 -1.03
N LEU A 141 6.65 8.32 -0.48
CA LEU A 141 6.96 8.15 0.95
C LEU A 141 8.26 8.88 1.33
N ARG A 142 9.30 8.81 0.49
CA ARG A 142 10.58 9.48 0.73
C ARG A 142 10.52 11.01 0.63
N ALA A 143 9.44 11.55 0.07
CA ALA A 143 9.17 12.97 0.03
C ALA A 143 8.30 13.45 1.22
N VAL A 144 7.75 12.56 2.05
CA VAL A 144 6.87 12.95 3.17
C VAL A 144 7.68 13.72 4.21
N GLN A 145 7.16 14.89 4.60
CA GLN A 145 7.73 15.72 5.66
C GLN A 145 6.65 16.29 6.56
N HIS A 146 7.06 16.86 7.70
CA HIS A 146 6.16 17.65 8.53
C HIS A 146 5.78 18.95 7.80
N ALA A 147 4.53 19.36 7.98
CA ALA A 147 4.02 20.65 7.51
C ALA A 147 4.54 21.80 8.38
#